data_AF-A0A945AMQ5-F1
#
_entry.id   AF-A0A945AMQ5-F1
#
_cell.length_a   1.000
_cell.length_b   1.000
_cell.length_c   1.000
_cell.angle_alpha   90.00
_cell.angle_beta   90.00
_cell.angle_gamma   90.00
#
_symmetry.space_group_name_H-M   'P 1'
#
loop_
_entity.id
_entity.type
_entity.pdbx_description
1 polymer ?
#
loop_
_entity_poly.entity_id
_entity_poly.type
_entity_poly.pdbx_seq_one_letter_code
_entity_poly.pdbx_strand_id
1 'polypeptide(L)'
;MAKKKQPQKTHAHTHDHNGHSHHHVDPNNHGRAFVIAIILNMIFVSVEFAYGFIANSTALMADAGHNLSDVLGLVLAWGAAILSRRAPSPLYSYG
;
A
#
# COMPACT_ATOMS: atom_id res chain seq x y z
N MET A 1 76.20 13.42 0.83
CA MET A 1 74.89 13.01 1.39
C MET A 1 73.83 13.01 0.29
N ALA A 2 73.55 11.86 -0.31
CA ALA A 2 72.55 11.71 -1.38
C ALA A 2 71.27 11.13 -0.78
N LYS A 3 70.24 11.97 -0.58
CA LYS A 3 68.93 11.52 -0.10
C LYS A 3 68.02 11.26 -1.32
N LYS A 4 67.95 9.99 -1.72
CA LYS A 4 67.00 9.48 -2.74
C LYS A 4 65.57 9.84 -2.32
N LYS A 5 64.89 10.71 -3.08
CA LYS A 5 63.44 10.90 -2.97
C LYS A 5 62.76 9.71 -3.66
N GLN A 6 62.14 8.85 -2.87
CA GLN A 6 61.22 7.82 -3.36
C GLN A 6 59.90 8.49 -3.79
N PRO A 7 59.32 8.13 -4.95
CA PRO A 7 57.97 8.55 -5.29
C PRO A 7 56.98 7.73 -4.46
N GLN A 8 56.19 8.41 -3.62
CA GLN A 8 55.06 7.78 -2.94
C GLN A 8 54.00 7.42 -3.99
N LYS A 9 53.76 6.12 -4.18
CA LYS A 9 52.56 5.63 -4.85
C LYS A 9 51.38 5.84 -3.89
N THR A 10 50.54 6.82 -4.17
CA THR A 10 49.22 6.95 -3.57
C THR A 10 48.34 5.82 -4.11
N HIS A 11 48.01 4.87 -3.24
CA HIS A 11 46.97 3.88 -3.52
C HIS A 11 45.61 4.58 -3.41
N ALA A 12 45.04 4.97 -4.54
CA ALA A 12 43.66 5.43 -4.61
C ALA A 12 42.74 4.20 -4.48
N HIS A 13 42.16 4.02 -3.30
CA HIS A 13 41.05 3.09 -3.13
C HIS A 13 39.79 3.73 -3.73
N THR A 14 39.44 3.33 -4.95
CA THR A 14 38.11 3.58 -5.50
C THR A 14 37.14 2.68 -4.74
N HIS A 15 36.36 3.27 -3.84
CA HIS A 15 35.20 2.60 -3.29
C HIS A 15 34.10 2.63 -4.33
N ASP A 16 33.87 1.48 -4.96
CA ASP A 16 32.71 1.24 -5.81
C ASP A 16 31.47 1.28 -4.92
N HIS A 17 30.77 2.42 -4.90
CA HIS A 17 29.48 2.53 -4.26
C HIS A 17 28.48 1.82 -5.17
N ASN A 18 28.32 0.52 -4.93
CA ASN A 18 27.30 -0.31 -5.56
C ASN A 18 25.92 0.24 -5.14
N GLY A 19 25.40 1.18 -5.92
CA GLY A 19 24.13 1.85 -5.67
C GLY A 19 23.03 0.81 -5.58
N HIS A 20 22.46 0.66 -4.40
CA HIS A 20 21.23 -0.11 -4.22
C HIS A 20 20.11 0.64 -4.94
N SER A 21 19.78 0.18 -6.15
CA SER A 21 18.58 0.58 -6.85
C SER A 21 17.39 0.06 -6.07
N HIS A 22 16.79 0.93 -5.26
CA HIS A 22 15.48 0.66 -4.69
C HIS A 22 14.49 0.58 -5.85
N HIS A 23 14.07 -0.64 -6.17
CA HIS A 23 13.01 -0.90 -7.13
C HIS A 23 11.72 -0.32 -6.54
N HIS A 24 11.44 0.95 -6.86
CA HIS A 24 10.21 1.61 -6.50
C HIS A 24 9.08 0.86 -7.20
N VAL A 25 8.36 0.01 -6.45
CA VAL A 25 7.11 -0.59 -6.90
C VAL A 25 6.19 0.57 -7.27
N ASP A 26 5.80 0.62 -8.53
CA ASP A 26 5.04 1.75 -9.10
C ASP A 26 3.79 2.04 -8.22
N PRO A 27 3.71 3.22 -7.59
CA PRO A 27 2.60 3.60 -6.73
C PRO A 27 1.23 3.53 -7.43
N ASN A 28 1.19 3.57 -8.76
CA ASN A 28 -0.06 3.52 -9.51
C ASN A 28 -0.70 2.12 -9.57
N ASN A 29 0.00 1.04 -9.21
CA ASN A 29 -0.54 -0.32 -9.34
C ASN A 29 -1.32 -0.82 -8.10
N HIS A 30 -1.41 -0.03 -7.02
CA HIS A 30 -2.11 -0.42 -5.80
C HIS A 30 -3.62 -0.60 -5.96
N GLY A 31 -4.24 -0.03 -7.01
CA GLY A 31 -5.69 -0.12 -7.22
C GLY A 31 -6.20 -1.56 -7.33
N ARG A 32 -5.43 -2.46 -7.96
CA ARG A 32 -5.78 -3.88 -8.05
C ARG A 32 -5.71 -4.58 -6.70
N ALA A 33 -4.63 -4.36 -5.95
CA ALA A 33 -4.45 -4.93 -4.61
C ALA A 33 -5.55 -4.44 -3.65
N PHE A 34 -5.94 -3.18 -3.78
CA PHE A 34 -7.01 -2.58 -2.98
C PHE A 34 -8.37 -3.23 -3.27
N VAL A 35 -8.72 -3.45 -4.54
CA VAL A 35 -9.96 -4.15 -4.92
C VAL A 35 -9.95 -5.60 -4.45
N ILE A 36 -8.82 -6.30 -4.60
CA ILE A 36 -8.67 -7.68 -4.11
C ILE A 36 -8.88 -7.74 -2.58
N ALA A 37 -8.32 -6.79 -1.83
CA ALA A 37 -8.48 -6.72 -0.38
C ALA A 37 -9.95 -6.50 0.01
N ILE A 38 -10.67 -5.60 -0.66
CA ILE A 38 -12.10 -5.36 -0.44
C ILE A 38 -12.91 -6.64 -0.67
N ILE A 39 -12.67 -7.34 -1.79
CA ILE A 39 -13.42 -8.56 -2.14
C ILE A 39 -13.16 -9.68 -1.12
N LEU A 40 -11.89 -9.92 -0.77
CA LEU A 40 -11.55 -10.95 0.21
C LEU A 40 -12.17 -10.67 1.58
N ASN A 41 -12.12 -9.41 2.03
CA ASN A 41 -12.72 -9.04 3.32
C ASN A 41 -14.25 -9.18 3.29
N MET A 42 -14.91 -8.77 2.19
CA MET A 42 -16.35 -8.95 2.03
C MET A 42 -16.79 -10.43 2.08
N ILE A 43 -16.01 -11.34 1.48
CA ILE A 43 -16.26 -12.79 1.58
C ILE A 43 -16.12 -13.26 3.03
N PHE A 44 -15.05 -12.84 3.70
CA PHE A 44 -14.77 -13.22 5.09
C PHE A 44 -15.90 -12.79 6.03
N VAL A 45 -16.30 -11.52 5.98
CA VAL A 45 -17.46 -10.97 6.72
C VAL A 45 -18.74 -11.75 6.44
N SER A 46 -19.01 -12.10 5.18
CA SER A 46 -20.23 -12.83 4.81
C SER A 46 -20.27 -14.22 5.47
N VAL A 47 -19.11 -14.88 5.55
CA VAL A 47 -18.96 -16.19 6.19
C VAL A 47 -19.14 -16.07 7.70
N GLU A 48 -18.47 -15.11 8.35
CA GLU A 48 -18.61 -14.89 9.80
C GLU A 48 -20.04 -14.53 10.21
N PHE A 49 -20.70 -13.68 9.44
CA PHE A 49 -22.10 -13.33 9.68
C PHE A 49 -23.01 -14.56 9.56
N ALA A 50 -22.83 -15.38 8.53
CA ALA A 50 -23.61 -16.61 8.35
C ALA A 50 -23.40 -17.60 9.51
N TYR A 51 -22.14 -17.83 9.91
CA TYR A 51 -21.83 -18.70 11.05
C TYR A 51 -22.29 -18.12 12.39
N GLY A 52 -22.17 -16.81 12.60
CA GLY A 52 -22.67 -16.14 13.79
C GLY A 52 -24.18 -16.29 13.92
N PHE A 53 -24.90 -16.17 12.80
CA PHE A 53 -26.35 -16.35 12.74
C PHE A 53 -26.76 -17.80 13.03
N ILE A 54 -26.12 -18.78 12.37
CA ILE A 54 -26.38 -20.21 12.60
C ILE A 54 -26.03 -20.63 14.03
N ALA A 55 -24.93 -20.12 14.59
CA ALA A 55 -24.50 -20.39 15.96
C ALA A 55 -25.29 -19.59 17.02
N ASN A 56 -26.21 -18.70 16.61
CA ASN A 56 -26.98 -17.80 17.46
C ASN A 56 -26.08 -17.01 18.45
N SER A 57 -24.90 -16.60 17.98
CA SER A 57 -23.85 -15.97 18.80
C SER A 57 -23.78 -14.47 18.54
N THR A 58 -24.11 -13.67 19.54
CA THR A 58 -24.00 -12.21 19.49
C THR A 58 -22.56 -11.73 19.42
N ALA A 59 -21.62 -12.50 19.97
CA ALA A 59 -20.19 -12.19 19.91
C ALA A 59 -19.65 -12.25 18.48
N LEU A 60 -19.97 -13.32 17.74
CA LEU A 60 -19.60 -13.44 16.32
C LEU A 60 -20.31 -12.39 15.46
N MET A 61 -21.58 -12.10 15.75
CA MET A 61 -22.31 -11.04 15.04
C MET A 61 -21.67 -9.65 15.24
N ALA A 62 -21.17 -9.37 16.45
CA ALA A 62 -20.51 -8.10 16.75
C ALA A 62 -19.17 -7.97 16.00
N ASP A 63 -18.39 -9.05 15.94
CA ASP A 63 -17.12 -9.09 15.21
C ASP A 63 -17.33 -8.94 13.68
N ALA A 64 -18.33 -9.64 13.14
CA ALA A 64 -18.72 -9.52 11.74
C ALA A 64 -19.25 -8.11 11.40
N GLY A 65 -20.01 -7.50 12.31
CA GLY A 65 -20.55 -6.14 12.13
C GLY A 65 -19.47 -5.05 12.13
N HIS A 66 -18.44 -5.20 12.95
CA HIS A 66 -17.29 -4.30 12.95
C HIS A 66 -16.52 -4.42 11.63
N ASN A 67 -16.15 -5.65 11.22
CA ASN A 67 -15.47 -5.89 9.94
C ASN A 67 -16.29 -5.40 8.75
N LEU A 68 -17.62 -5.55 8.78
CA LEU A 68 -18.50 -5.02 7.74
C LEU A 68 -18.40 -3.49 7.63
N SER A 69 -18.37 -2.79 8.77
CA SER A 69 -18.24 -1.33 8.79
C SER A 69 -16.92 -0.86 8.20
N ASP A 70 -15.83 -1.59 8.47
CA ASP A 70 -14.52 -1.31 7.89
C ASP A 70 -14.51 -1.53 6.37
N VAL A 71 -15.13 -2.60 5.87
CA VAL A 71 -15.27 -2.84 4.42
C VAL A 71 -16.08 -1.75 3.74
N LEU A 72 -17.18 -1.32 4.34
CA LEU A 72 -17.96 -0.20 3.82
C LEU A 72 -17.10 1.07 3.75
N GLY A 73 -16.26 1.32 4.77
CA GLY A 73 -15.25 2.37 4.76
C GLY A 73 -14.27 2.26 3.59
N LEU A 74 -13.74 1.06 3.31
CA LEU A 74 -12.84 0.81 2.18
C LEU A 74 -13.52 1.03 0.82
N VAL A 75 -14.78 0.61 0.66
CA VAL A 75 -15.57 0.83 -0.56
C VAL A 75 -15.81 2.31 -0.79
N LEU A 76 -16.17 3.07 0.26
CA LEU A 76 -16.33 4.51 0.18
C LEU A 76 -15.02 5.22 -0.15
N ALA A 77 -13.92 4.83 0.49
CA ALA A 77 -12.59 5.35 0.21
C ALA A 77 -12.17 5.07 -1.24
N TRP A 78 -12.50 3.88 -1.77
CA TRP A 78 -12.28 3.54 -3.17
C TRP A 78 -13.07 4.46 -4.11
N GLY A 79 -14.36 4.64 -3.83
CA GLY A 79 -15.24 5.52 -4.60
C GLY A 79 -14.75 6.96 -4.60
N ALA A 80 -14.31 7.46 -3.44
CA ALA A 80 -13.69 8.78 -3.30
C ALA A 80 -12.37 8.87 -4.09
N ALA A 81 -11.53 7.83 -4.07
CA ALA A 81 -10.29 7.78 -4.84
C ALA A 81 -10.54 7.77 -6.36
N ILE A 82 -11.64 7.16 -6.82
CA ILE A 82 -12.08 7.24 -8.23
C ILE A 82 -12.56 8.67 -8.53
N LEU A 83 -13.40 9.24 -7.67
CA LEU A 83 -13.93 10.59 -7.86
C LEU A 83 -12.83 11.65 -7.86
N SER A 84 -11.83 11.53 -7.00
CA SER A 84 -10.66 12.43 -6.93
C SER A 84 -9.82 12.43 -8.21
N ARG A 85 -9.92 11.40 -9.07
CA ARG A 85 -9.23 11.35 -10.36
C ARG A 85 -10.05 11.98 -11.50
N ARG A 86 -11.28 12.43 -11.21
CA ARG A 86 -12.17 13.00 -12.22
C ARG A 86 -11.68 14.39 -12.64
N ALA A 87 -11.73 14.67 -13.94
CA ALA A 87 -11.29 15.96 -14.46
C ALA A 87 -12.21 17.10 -13.98
N PRO A 88 -11.66 18.33 -13.79
CA PRO A 88 -12.44 19.51 -13.45
C PRO A 88 -13.59 19.74 -14.45
N SER A 89 -14.70 20.27 -13.95
CA SER A 89 -15.88 20.58 -14.77
C SER A 89 -16.37 22.00 -14.49
N PRO A 90 -17.28 22.58 -15.30
CA PRO A 90 -17.77 23.94 -15.08
C PRO A 90 -18.40 24.18 -13.70
N LEU A 91 -18.88 23.11 -13.05
CA LEU A 91 -19.46 23.14 -11.69
C LEU A 91 -18.43 22.81 -10.59
N TYR A 92 -17.26 22.30 -10.97
CA TYR A 92 -16.18 21.88 -10.08
C TYR A 92 -14.84 22.37 -10.64
N SER A 93 -14.56 23.66 -10.47
CA SER A 93 -13.43 24.35 -11.10
C SER A 93 -12.05 23.88 -10.64
N TYR A 94 -11.95 23.28 -9.44
CA TYR A 94 -10.70 22.77 -8.89
C TYR A 94 -10.52 21.26 -9.07
N GLY A 95 -11.58 20.53 -9.45
CA GLY A 95 -11.64 19.08 -9.27
C GLY A 95 -11.95 18.72 -7.82
#